data_AF-A0A1E1GI12-F1
#
_entry.id   AF-A0A1E1GI12-F1
#
_cell.length_a   1.000
_cell.length_b   1.000
_cell.length_c   1.000
_cell.angle_alpha   90.00
_cell.angle_beta   90.00
_cell.angle_gamma   90.00
#
_symmetry.space_group_name_H-M   'P 1'
#
loop_
_entity.id
_entity.type
_entity.pdbx_description
1 polymer ?
#
loop_
_entity_poly.entity_id
_entity_poly.type
_entity_poly.pdbx_seq_one_letter_code
_entity_poly.pdbx_strand_id
1 'polypeptide(L)'
;MVTIFLILFMVVLLGFFLSISRFLNCLIILENFNVLLLLFCLIYGLSDSHMIFIVLIILSTVEIIVGLVVLTRVWECSSAIELVSF
;
A
#
# COMPACT_ATOMS: atom_id res chain seq x y z
N MET A 1 21.28 -1.71 -9.00
CA MET A 1 20.07 -2.38 -8.47
C MET A 1 19.51 -1.64 -7.26
N VAL A 2 20.27 -1.51 -6.15
CA VAL A 2 19.81 -0.78 -4.94
C VAL A 2 19.52 0.71 -5.19
N THR A 3 20.32 1.38 -6.02
CA THR A 3 20.10 2.81 -6.35
C THR A 3 18.79 3.06 -7.09
N ILE A 4 18.43 2.19 -8.04
CA ILE A 4 17.15 2.26 -8.77
C ILE A 4 15.98 2.02 -7.80
N PHE A 5 16.11 1.05 -6.90
CA PHE A 5 15.12 0.79 -5.86
C PHE A 5 14.91 2.02 -4.95
N LEU A 6 16.00 2.68 -4.51
CA LEU A 6 15.90 3.90 -3.70
C LEU A 6 15.21 5.06 -4.44
N ILE A 7 15.48 5.23 -5.73
CA ILE A 7 14.81 6.26 -6.54
C ILE A 7 13.31 5.97 -6.62
N LEU A 8 12.94 4.73 -6.95
CA LEU A 8 11.54 4.32 -7.02
C LEU A 8 10.83 4.43 -5.66
N PHE A 9 11.51 4.11 -4.57
CA PHE A 9 11.01 4.30 -3.22
C PHE A 9 10.70 5.78 -2.93
N MET A 10 11.61 6.68 -3.29
CA MET A 10 11.39 8.13 -3.11
C MET A 10 10.22 8.64 -3.96
N VAL A 11 10.04 8.14 -5.18
CA VAL A 11 8.89 8.48 -6.02
C VAL A 11 7.58 8.05 -5.37
N VAL A 12 7.53 6.84 -4.81
CA VAL A 12 6.34 6.32 -4.12
C VAL A 12 6.02 7.13 -2.86
N LEU A 13 7.03 7.48 -2.05
CA LEU A 13 6.85 8.34 -0.87
C LEU A 13 6.32 9.72 -1.24
N LEU A 14 6.88 10.36 -2.28
CA LEU A 14 6.39 11.64 -2.77
C LEU A 14 4.94 11.54 -3.27
N GLY A 15 4.62 10.47 -4.00
CA GLY A 15 3.26 10.18 -4.44
C GLY A 15 2.28 10.05 -3.28
N PHE A 16 2.68 9.39 -2.19
CA PHE A 16 1.85 9.21 -1.01
C PHE A 16 1.54 10.54 -0.31
N PHE A 17 2.55 11.42 -0.16
CA PHE A 17 2.34 12.76 0.39
C PHE A 17 1.40 13.62 -0.48
N LEU A 18 1.51 13.50 -1.80
CA LEU A 18 0.68 14.24 -2.76
C LEU A 18 -0.79 13.78 -2.75
N SER A 19 -1.06 12.50 -2.45
CA SER A 19 -2.41 11.92 -2.53
C SER A 19 -3.14 11.81 -1.21
N ILE A 20 -2.64 12.40 -0.12
CA ILE A 20 -3.11 12.17 1.25
C ILE A 20 -4.60 12.48 1.47
N SER A 21 -5.17 13.34 0.62
CA SER A 21 -6.58 13.72 0.66
C SER A 21 -7.54 12.65 0.12
N ARG A 22 -7.04 11.70 -0.68
CA ARG A 22 -7.85 10.63 -1.29
C ARG A 22 -7.35 9.28 -0.81
N PHE A 23 -8.05 8.72 0.17
CA PHE A 23 -7.70 7.46 0.81
C PHE A 23 -7.51 6.30 -0.18
N LEU A 24 -8.34 6.21 -1.22
CA LEU A 24 -8.21 5.19 -2.27
C LEU A 24 -6.91 5.35 -3.09
N ASN A 25 -6.48 6.58 -3.36
CA ASN A 25 -5.19 6.81 -4.04
C ASN A 25 -4.02 6.42 -3.13
N CYS A 26 -4.09 6.69 -1.83
CA CYS A 26 -3.08 6.23 -0.87
C CYS A 26 -2.96 4.70 -0.84
N LEU A 27 -4.08 3.98 -0.84
CA LEU A 27 -4.12 2.52 -0.93
C LEU A 27 -3.41 1.98 -2.18
N ILE A 28 -3.71 2.55 -3.35
CA ILE A 28 -3.09 2.14 -4.63
C ILE A 28 -1.57 2.40 -4.60
N ILE A 29 -1.14 3.55 -4.08
CA ILE A 29 0.28 3.89 -4.00
C ILE A 29 1.02 2.94 -3.05
N LEU A 30 0.36 2.55 -1.96
CA LEU A 30 0.92 1.62 -0.99
C LEU A 30 1.03 0.20 -1.58
N GLU A 31 0.04 -0.27 -2.35
CA GLU A 31 0.15 -1.54 -3.07
C GLU A 31 1.33 -1.54 -4.05
N ASN A 32 1.55 -0.45 -4.78
CA ASN A 32 2.72 -0.32 -5.66
C ASN A 32 4.04 -0.36 -4.88
N PHE A 33 4.08 0.16 -3.66
CA PHE A 33 5.26 0.01 -2.78
C PHE A 33 5.51 -1.45 -2.41
N ASN A 34 4.47 -2.19 -2.03
CA ASN A 34 4.59 -3.60 -1.67
C ASN A 34 5.08 -4.45 -2.85
N VAL A 35 4.61 -4.19 -4.07
CA VAL A 35 5.10 -4.85 -5.29
C VAL A 35 6.58 -4.55 -5.51
N LEU A 36 7.02 -3.30 -5.32
CA LEU A 36 8.43 -2.92 -5.42
C LEU A 36 9.30 -3.70 -4.41
N LEU A 37 8.81 -3.84 -3.18
CA LEU A 37 9.50 -4.53 -2.09
C LEU A 37 9.61 -6.04 -2.37
N LEU A 38 8.53 -6.65 -2.88
CA LEU A 38 8.53 -8.04 -3.35
C LEU A 38 9.52 -8.26 -4.49
N LEU A 39 9.53 -7.36 -5.48
CA LEU A 39 10.48 -7.42 -6.60
C LEU A 39 11.94 -7.34 -6.11
N PHE A 40 12.20 -6.46 -5.14
CA PHE A 40 13.52 -6.36 -4.52
C PHE A 40 13.92 -7.66 -3.81
N CYS A 41 13.00 -8.24 -3.02
CA CYS A 41 13.24 -9.50 -2.32
C CYS A 41 13.50 -10.67 -3.29
N LEU A 42 12.83 -10.69 -4.45
CA LEU A 42 13.07 -11.69 -5.49
C LEU A 42 14.47 -11.56 -6.12
N ILE A 43 14.90 -10.32 -6.42
CA ILE A 43 16.19 -10.06 -7.07
C ILE A 43 17.36 -10.27 -6.10
N TYR A 44 17.20 -9.95 -4.82
CA TYR A 44 18.25 -10.09 -3.79
C TYR A 44 18.24 -11.44 -3.07
N GLY A 45 17.25 -12.29 -3.30
CA GLY A 45 17.08 -13.55 -2.60
C GLY A 45 18.19 -14.55 -2.90
N LEU A 46 19.08 -14.76 -1.93
CA LEU A 46 19.87 -15.99 -1.81
C LEU A 46 18.97 -17.11 -1.24
N SER A 47 19.30 -18.36 -1.59
CA SER A 47 18.52 -19.61 -1.50
C SER A 47 17.52 -19.84 -0.34
N ASP A 48 17.58 -19.10 0.76
CA ASP A 48 16.70 -19.23 1.95
C ASP A 48 15.66 -18.12 2.12
N SER A 49 15.66 -17.06 1.29
CA SER A 49 14.75 -15.92 1.47
C SER A 49 13.31 -16.17 0.97
N HIS A 50 13.01 -17.35 0.45
CA HIS A 50 11.68 -17.68 -0.08
C HIS A 50 10.58 -17.62 0.98
N MET A 51 10.90 -17.98 2.23
CA MET A 51 9.96 -17.82 3.36
C MET A 51 9.57 -16.36 3.58
N ILE A 52 10.54 -15.44 3.54
CA ILE A 52 10.32 -14.01 3.75
C ILE A 52 9.46 -13.44 2.61
N PHE A 53 9.72 -13.86 1.38
CA PHE A 53 8.92 -13.47 0.20
C PHE A 53 7.44 -13.86 0.36
N ILE A 54 7.16 -15.10 0.80
CA ILE A 54 5.78 -15.56 1.02
C ILE A 54 5.09 -14.79 2.13
N VAL A 55 5.79 -14.55 3.25
CA VAL A 55 5.23 -13.76 4.37
C VAL A 55 4.90 -12.34 3.94
N LEU A 56 5.75 -11.70 3.14
CA LEU A 56 5.50 -10.37 2.59
C LEU A 56 4.29 -10.34 1.66
N ILE A 57 4.07 -11.38 0.85
CA ILE A 57 2.85 -11.49 0.03
C ILE A 57 1.61 -11.50 0.93
N ILE A 58 1.58 -12.36 1.94
CA ILE A 58 0.41 -12.47 2.83
C ILE A 58 0.15 -11.13 3.53
N LEU A 59 1.19 -10.50 4.09
CA LEU A 59 1.07 -9.20 4.73
C LEU A 59 0.52 -8.12 3.78
N SER A 60 1.00 -8.07 2.54
CA SER A 60 0.51 -7.10 1.55
C SER A 60 -0.98 -7.27 1.23
N THR A 61 -1.49 -8.50 1.21
CA THR A 61 -2.93 -8.75 0.99
C THR A 61 -3.78 -8.34 2.19
N VAL A 62 -3.31 -8.62 3.41
CA VAL A 62 -4.01 -8.23 4.66
C VAL A 62 -4.10 -6.71 4.76
N GLU A 63 -3.02 -6.01 4.42
CA GLU A 63 -2.98 -4.55 4.42
C GLU A 63 -4.04 -3.93 3.52
N ILE A 64 -4.16 -4.40 2.27
CA ILE A 64 -5.17 -3.89 1.32
C ILE A 64 -6.59 -4.19 1.81
N ILE A 65 -6.84 -5.38 2.35
CA ILE A 65 -8.15 -5.74 2.91
C ILE A 65 -8.51 -4.81 4.08
N VAL A 66 -7.58 -4.61 5.01
CA VAL A 66 -7.81 -3.72 6.17
C VAL A 66 -8.05 -2.29 5.70
N GLY A 67 -7.25 -1.78 4.76
CA GLY A 67 -7.45 -0.44 4.23
C GLY A 67 -8.79 -0.30 3.50
N LEU A 68 -9.22 -1.28 2.71
CA LEU A 68 -10.54 -1.27 2.08
C LEU A 68 -11.68 -1.30 3.11
N VAL A 69 -11.55 -2.07 4.19
CA VAL A 69 -12.54 -2.07 5.29
C VAL A 69 -12.60 -0.70 5.97
N VAL A 70 -11.45 -0.05 6.20
CA VAL A 70 -11.44 1.32 6.75
C VAL A 70 -12.12 2.30 5.78
N LEU A 71 -11.84 2.18 4.48
CA LEU A 71 -12.45 3.03 3.45
C LEU A 71 -13.97 2.89 3.44
N THR A 72 -14.52 1.68 3.52
CA THR A 72 -15.98 1.48 3.52
C THR A 72 -16.61 2.06 4.78
N ARG A 73 -15.97 1.93 5.95
CA ARG A 73 -16.46 2.56 7.19
C ARG A 73 -16.43 4.07 7.15
N VAL A 74 -15.36 4.67 6.61
CA VAL A 74 -15.28 6.13 6.44
C VAL A 74 -16.37 6.63 5.49
N TRP A 75 -16.63 5.89 4.41
CA TRP A 75 -17.69 6.21 3.45
C TRP A 75 -19.08 6.12 4.08
N GLU A 76 -19.37 5.09 4.87
CA GLU A 76 -20.63 4.95 5.62
C GLU A 76 -20.81 6.10 6.64
N CYS A 77 -19.74 6.54 7.30
CA CYS A 77 -19.80 7.68 8.20
C CYS A 77 -20.05 9.01 7.46
N SER A 78 -19.43 9.22 6.30
CA SER A 78 -19.65 10.47 5.55
C SER A 78 -21.06 10.56 4.99
N SER A 79 -21.60 9.45 4.47
CA SER A 79 -22.99 9.40 3.99
C SER A 79 -24.01 9.58 5.13
N ALA A 80 -23.71 9.08 6.34
CA ALA A 80 -24.53 9.33 7.52
C ALA A 80 -24.51 10.81 7.95
N ILE A 81 -23.37 11.49 7.85
CA ILE A 81 -23.27 12.94 8.16
C ILE A 81 -24.08 13.77 7.15
N GLU A 82 -24.02 13.43 5.86
CA GLU A 82 -24.84 14.11 4.84
C GLU A 82 -26.34 13.93 5.11
N LEU A 83 -26.79 12.74 5.52
CA LEU A 83 -28.21 12.46 5.78
C LEU A 83 -28.78 13.18 7.02
N VAL A 84 -27.96 13.41 8.06
CA VAL A 84 -28.36 14.11 9.29
C VAL A 84 -28.32 15.64 9.14
N SER A 85 -27.65 16.15 8.10
CA SER A 85 -27.50 17.59 7.83
C SER A 85 -28.64 18.22 7.00
N PHE A 86 -29.71 17.47 6.70
CA PHE A 86 -30.92 17.96 6.02
C PHE A 86 -32.09 18.21 6.98
#